data_AF-A0A2X3D041-F1
#
_entry.id   AF-A0A2X3D041-F1
#
_cell.length_a   1.000
_cell.length_b   1.000
_cell.length_c   1.000
_cell.angle_alpha   90.00
_cell.angle_beta   90.00
_cell.angle_gamma   90.00
#
_symmetry.space_group_name_H-M   'P 1'
#
loop_
_entity.id
_entity.type
_entity.pdbx_description
1 polymer ?
#
loop_
_entity_poly.entity_id
_entity_poly.type
_entity_poly.pdbx_seq_one_letter_code
_entity_poly.pdbx_strand_id
1 'polypeptide(L)'
;MDKQLWVTRYHPTERYPEGKYPNRSAHDTGLGQYAKDDESLTNHDDVVWITTGTTHVARAEEWPIMPTEWAHALLKPWNFFDETPTLGEKKK
;
A
#
# COMPACT_ATOMS: atom_id res chain seq x y z
N MET A 1 0.45 11.48 5.79
CA MET A 1 0.31 10.63 4.59
C MET A 1 -0.76 11.20 3.67
N ASP A 2 -0.36 11.82 2.56
CA ASP A 2 -1.21 12.49 1.57
C ASP A 2 -1.10 11.88 0.16
N LYS A 3 -0.36 10.77 0.01
CA LYS A 3 -0.15 10.05 -1.26
C LYS A 3 -0.71 8.64 -1.20
N GLN A 4 -1.24 8.17 -2.33
CA GLN A 4 -1.79 6.83 -2.51
C GLN A 4 -0.71 5.75 -2.73
N LEU A 5 0.48 6.13 -3.18
CA LEU A 5 1.58 5.23 -3.47
C LEU A 5 2.89 5.79 -2.90
N TRP A 6 3.66 4.92 -2.25
CA TRP A 6 5.04 5.15 -1.86
C TRP A 6 5.88 3.93 -2.27
N VAL A 7 7.14 4.17 -2.60
CA VAL A 7 8.14 3.12 -2.79
C VAL A 7 9.39 3.55 -2.02
N THR A 8 9.90 2.68 -1.17
CA THR A 8 11.11 2.92 -0.37
C THR A 8 12.06 1.75 -0.53
N ARG A 9 13.34 1.93 -0.21
CA ARG A 9 14.25 0.79 -0.12
C ARG A 9 13.88 -0.09 1.07
N TYR A 10 14.19 -1.38 0.95
CA TYR A 10 13.96 -2.31 2.03
C TYR A 10 14.92 -2.03 3.21
N HIS A 11 14.32 -1.70 4.36
CA HIS A 11 15.00 -1.66 5.65
C HIS A 11 14.19 -2.49 6.66
N PRO A 12 14.79 -3.47 7.37
CA PRO A 12 14.05 -4.42 8.21
C PRO A 12 13.31 -3.75 9.39
N THR A 13 13.71 -2.54 9.78
CA THR A 13 13.14 -1.76 10.88
C THR A 13 12.04 -0.79 10.44
N GLU A 14 11.87 -0.54 9.14
CA GLU A 14 10.88 0.38 8.58
C GLU A 14 9.60 -0.39 8.22
N ARG A 15 8.65 -0.44 9.16
CA ARG A 15 7.48 -1.34 9.05
C ARG A 15 6.13 -0.66 9.16
N TYR A 16 6.10 0.52 9.78
CA TYR A 16 4.85 1.20 10.16
C TYR A 16 4.80 2.53 9.42
N PRO A 17 3.78 2.77 8.58
CA PRO A 17 3.72 3.97 7.77
C PRO A 17 3.53 5.26 8.61
N GLU A 18 3.01 5.15 9.82
CA GLU A 18 2.88 6.22 10.83
C GLU A 18 4.04 6.29 11.83
N GLY A 19 5.03 5.40 11.71
CA GLY A 19 6.14 5.27 12.64
C GLY A 19 5.89 4.32 13.82
N LYS A 20 6.95 3.93 14.53
CA LYS A 20 6.91 2.86 15.55
C LYS A 20 6.14 3.23 16.82
N TYR A 21 6.16 4.50 17.21
CA TYR A 21 5.51 5.00 18.44
C TYR A 21 4.65 6.25 18.12
N PRO A 22 3.50 6.08 17.46
CA PRO A 22 2.76 7.21 16.88
C PRO A 22 1.99 8.03 17.91
N ASN A 23 1.67 7.45 19.08
CA ASN A 23 0.87 8.12 20.11
C ASN A 23 1.54 9.42 20.59
N ARG A 24 0.91 10.56 20.31
CA ARG A 24 1.42 11.92 20.59
C ARG A 24 2.79 12.21 19.99
N SER A 25 3.13 11.59 18.87
CA SER A 25 4.34 11.91 18.11
C SER A 25 4.34 13.39 17.69
N ALA A 26 5.51 14.04 17.77
CA ALA A 26 5.66 15.46 17.43
C ALA A 26 6.05 15.70 15.97
N HIS A 27 6.50 14.65 15.29
CA HIS A 27 6.95 14.67 13.90
C HIS A 27 6.73 13.29 13.27
N ASP A 28 6.73 13.23 11.95
CA ASP A 28 6.63 11.99 11.18
C ASP A 28 7.88 11.13 11.40
N THR A 29 7.69 9.88 11.83
CA THR A 29 8.75 8.87 11.97
C THR A 29 8.45 7.61 11.14
N GLY A 30 7.50 7.73 10.22
CA GLY A 30 7.03 6.69 9.31
C GLY A 30 7.45 6.99 7.88
N LEU A 31 6.52 6.87 6.92
CA LEU A 31 6.81 7.02 5.48
C LEU A 31 7.45 8.36 5.12
N GLY A 32 7.06 9.44 5.79
CA GLY A 32 7.67 10.75 5.57
C GLY A 32 9.16 10.78 5.95
N GLN A 33 9.58 9.96 6.93
CA GLN A 33 10.98 9.78 7.30
C GLN A 33 11.68 8.78 6.36
N TYR A 34 11.05 7.62 6.07
CA TYR A 34 11.66 6.54 5.27
C TYR A 34 11.99 6.99 3.83
N ALA A 35 11.16 7.86 3.25
CA ALA A 35 11.39 8.40 1.91
C ALA A 35 12.23 9.69 1.87
N LYS A 36 12.64 10.22 3.03
CA LYS A 36 13.25 11.56 3.14
C LYS A 36 14.62 11.67 2.49
N ASP A 37 15.40 10.59 2.54
CA ASP A 37 16.79 10.57 2.11
C ASP A 37 16.94 10.37 0.59
N ASP A 38 15.82 10.30 -0.15
CA ASP A 38 15.73 10.18 -1.62
C ASP A 38 16.68 9.10 -2.18
N GLU A 39 16.69 7.93 -1.52
CA GLU A 39 17.54 6.82 -1.93
C GLU A 39 17.16 6.32 -3.33
N SER A 40 18.17 5.89 -4.11
CA SER A 40 17.93 5.27 -5.41
C SER A 40 17.06 4.02 -5.28
N LEU A 41 16.01 3.93 -6.10
CA LEU A 41 15.15 2.75 -6.25
C LEU A 41 15.51 1.92 -7.50
N THR A 42 16.58 2.28 -8.22
CA THR A 42 16.92 1.59 -9.47
C THR A 42 17.61 0.26 -9.19
N ASN A 43 16.95 -0.85 -9.50
CA ASN A 43 17.49 -2.21 -9.37
C ASN A 43 17.94 -2.56 -7.94
N HIS A 44 17.07 -2.26 -6.98
CA HIS A 44 17.27 -2.55 -5.56
C HIS A 44 16.13 -3.40 -4.99
N ASP A 45 16.29 -3.83 -3.74
CA ASP A 45 15.21 -4.42 -2.96
C ASP A 45 14.33 -3.28 -2.44
N ASP A 46 13.10 -3.22 -2.94
CA ASP A 46 12.17 -2.12 -2.73
C ASP A 46 10.88 -2.60 -2.08
N VAL A 47 10.27 -1.72 -1.30
CA VAL A 47 9.00 -1.93 -0.60
C VAL A 47 7.96 -0.97 -1.16
N VAL A 48 6.84 -1.52 -1.64
CA VAL A 48 5.69 -0.75 -2.12
C VAL A 48 4.66 -0.58 -1.00
N TRP A 49 4.19 0.65 -0.79
CA TRP A 49 3.17 0.99 0.19
C TRP A 49 1.96 1.60 -0.52
N ILE A 50 0.77 1.02 -0.30
CA ILE A 50 -0.49 1.46 -0.93
C ILE A 50 -1.39 2.06 0.14
N THR A 51 -1.73 3.34 -0.01
CA THR A 51 -2.73 4.03 0.82
C THR A 51 -4.02 4.15 0.02
N THR A 52 -5.09 3.56 0.53
CA THR A 52 -6.47 3.72 0.03
C THR A 52 -7.35 4.31 1.13
N GLY A 53 -8.38 5.07 0.78
CA GLY A 53 -9.25 5.73 1.76
C GLY A 53 -10.61 6.10 1.19
N THR A 54 -11.52 6.48 2.09
CA THR A 54 -12.89 6.92 1.76
C THR A 54 -13.14 8.29 2.41
N THR A 55 -13.92 9.13 1.74
CA THR A 55 -14.51 10.33 2.35
C THR A 55 -15.93 9.97 2.78
N HIS A 56 -16.13 9.69 4.06
CA HIS A 56 -17.41 9.19 4.57
C HIS A 56 -18.31 10.34 5.03
N VAL A 57 -19.26 10.73 4.18
CA VAL A 57 -20.40 11.59 4.56
C VAL A 57 -21.55 10.67 4.99
N ALA A 58 -21.93 10.74 6.27
CA ALA A 58 -22.91 9.82 6.84
C ALA A 58 -24.31 9.99 6.24
N ARG A 59 -25.12 8.92 6.28
CA ARG A 59 -26.53 8.90 5.81
C ARG A 59 -27.44 8.05 6.70
N ALA A 60 -28.76 8.23 6.56
CA ALA A 60 -29.75 7.59 7.42
C ALA A 60 -29.69 6.06 7.37
N GLU A 61 -29.36 5.49 6.22
CA GLU A 61 -29.27 4.04 6.02
C GLU A 61 -28.10 3.38 6.78
N GLU A 62 -27.18 4.18 7.35
CA GLU A 62 -26.03 3.68 8.12
C GLU A 62 -26.32 3.61 9.64
N TRP A 63 -27.54 3.95 10.06
CA TRP A 63 -27.99 3.91 11.45
C TRP A 63 -29.17 2.94 11.62
N PRO A 64 -29.23 2.11 12.69
CA PRO A 64 -28.33 2.04 13.85
C PRO A 64 -27.05 1.23 13.62
N ILE A 65 -26.93 0.61 12.45
CA ILE A 65 -25.79 -0.20 12.07
C ILE A 65 -25.45 0.08 10.61
N MET A 66 -24.17 0.32 10.34
CA MET A 66 -23.67 0.63 9.02
C MET A 66 -23.57 -0.64 8.17
N PRO A 67 -24.18 -0.69 6.98
CA PRO A 67 -23.90 -1.75 6.00
C PRO A 67 -22.43 -1.74 5.56
N THR A 68 -21.92 -2.89 5.11
CA THR A 68 -20.52 -2.98 4.66
C THR A 68 -20.26 -2.11 3.44
N GLU A 69 -19.27 -1.22 3.52
CA GLU A 69 -18.69 -0.47 2.40
C GLU A 69 -17.30 -1.04 2.05
N TRP A 70 -16.91 -0.99 0.77
CA TRP A 70 -15.67 -1.63 0.29
C TRP A 70 -14.73 -0.65 -0.42
N ALA A 71 -13.44 -0.83 -0.20
CA ALA A 71 -12.37 -0.27 -1.02
C ALA A 71 -11.44 -1.41 -1.48
N HIS A 72 -10.88 -1.29 -2.67
CA HIS A 72 -10.10 -2.36 -3.30
C HIS A 72 -8.76 -1.84 -3.81
N ALA A 73 -7.73 -2.68 -3.72
CA ALA A 73 -6.44 -2.50 -4.36
C ALA A 73 -6.09 -3.78 -5.13
N LEU A 74 -5.30 -3.67 -6.19
CA LEU A 74 -4.96 -4.79 -7.06
C LEU A 74 -3.46 -4.81 -7.33
N LEU A 75 -2.89 -6.02 -7.31
CA LEU A 75 -1.58 -6.33 -7.86
C LEU A 75 -1.81 -7.32 -9.00
N LYS A 76 -1.36 -6.96 -10.20
CA LYS A 76 -1.57 -7.77 -11.40
C LYS A 76 -0.22 -8.05 -12.05
N PRO A 77 0.02 -9.29 -12.54
CA PRO A 77 1.20 -9.57 -13.34
C PRO A 77 1.18 -8.71 -14.61
N TRP A 78 2.29 -8.04 -14.92
CA TRP A 78 2.44 -7.25 -16.13
C TRP A 78 3.63 -7.77 -16.92
N ASN A 79 3.37 -8.47 -18.03
CA ASN A 79 4.40 -9.19 -18.80
C ASN A 79 5.30 -10.09 -17.93
N PHE A 80 4.78 -10.56 -16.79
CA PHE A 80 5.49 -11.45 -15.88
C PHE A 80 5.47 -12.91 -16.37
N PHE A 81 4.44 -13.25 -17.15
CA PHE A 81 4.25 -14.55 -17.78
C PHE A 81 4.32 -14.42 -19.30
N ASP A 82 4.78 -15.46 -19.97
CA ASP A 82 4.92 -15.49 -21.44
C ASP A 82 3.60 -15.79 -22.17
N GLU A 83 2.62 -16.36 -21.47
CA GLU A 83 1.31 -16.70 -21.99
C GLU A 83 0.24 -16.59 -20.89
N THR A 84 -1.03 -16.80 -21.25
CA THR A 84 -2.14 -16.79 -20.31
C THR A 84 -1.87 -17.76 -19.14
N PRO A 85 -1.76 -17.28 -17.88
CA PRO A 85 -1.28 -18.09 -16.75
C PRO A 85 -2.16 -19.29 -16.40
N THR A 86 -3.39 -19.32 -16.92
CA THR A 86 -4.40 -20.34 -16.65
C THR A 86 -4.64 -21.30 -17.83
N LEU A 87 -3.77 -21.34 -18.85
CA LEU A 87 -3.91 -22.26 -20.00
C LEU A 87 -3.76 -23.75 -19.62
N GLY A 88 -3.11 -24.05 -18.50
CA GLY A 88 -2.78 -25.42 -18.09
C GLY A 88 -1.58 -26.00 -18.84
N GLU A 89 -1.26 -27.27 -18.59
CA GLU A 89 -0.12 -27.93 -19.23
C GLU A 89 -0.37 -28.24 -20.72
N LYS A 90 0.64 -27.99 -21.56
CA LYS A 90 0.59 -28.35 -22.99
C LYS A 90 0.62 -29.86 -23.13
N LYS A 91 -0.40 -30.44 -23.77
CA LYS A 91 -0.39 -31.84 -24.20
C LYS A 91 0.55 -31.97 -25.40
N LYS A 92 1.62 -32.74 -25.24
CA LYS A 92 2.62 -33.02 -26.28
C LYS A 92 2.04 -33.81 -27.44
#